data_AF-A0A3D5EX41-F1
#
_entry.id   AF-A0A3D5EX41-F1
#
_cell.length_a   1.000
_cell.length_b   1.000
_cell.length_c   1.000
_cell.angle_alpha   90.00
_cell.angle_beta   90.00
_cell.angle_gamma   90.00
#
_symmetry.space_group_name_H-M   'P 1'
#
loop_
_entity.id
_entity.type
_entity.pdbx_description
1 polymer ?
#
loop_
_entity_poly.entity_id
_entity_poly.type
_entity_poly.pdbx_seq_one_letter_code
_entity_poly.pdbx_strand_id
1 'polypeptide(L)'
;GQRLMNRWFFIVARGKSAELFMLNILLVTLGLAWLTELAGLSLALGAFVAGMLISETQYRHHVEEDIKPFRDVLMGLFFITIGMLLDAPLVLANAP
;
A
#
# COMPACT_ATOMS: atom_id res chain seq x y z
N GLY A 1 -38.37 13.35 -4.26
CA GLY A 1 -37.72 13.71 -2.99
C GLY A 1 -37.06 12.52 -2.31
N GLN A 2 -37.85 11.56 -1.83
CA GLN A 2 -37.40 10.48 -0.93
C GLN A 2 -36.44 9.44 -1.55
N ARG A 3 -36.50 9.20 -2.87
CA ARG A 3 -35.57 8.27 -3.56
C ARG A 3 -34.16 8.83 -3.74
N LEU A 4 -34.01 10.14 -3.93
CA LEU A 4 -32.70 10.76 -4.07
C LEU A 4 -31.97 10.81 -2.72
N MET A 5 -32.73 11.08 -1.65
CA MET A 5 -32.24 11.07 -0.26
C MET A 5 -31.72 9.68 0.15
N ASN A 6 -32.43 8.59 -0.17
CA ASN A 6 -31.98 7.23 0.13
C ASN A 6 -30.75 6.79 -0.69
N ARG A 7 -30.57 7.25 -1.93
CA ARG A 7 -29.36 6.92 -2.70
C ARG A 7 -28.13 7.66 -2.20
N TRP A 8 -28.30 8.89 -1.72
CA TRP A 8 -27.21 9.65 -1.10
C TRP A 8 -26.82 9.08 0.26
N PHE A 9 -27.78 8.68 1.10
CA PHE A 9 -27.49 7.95 2.35
C PHE A 9 -26.91 6.55 2.12
N PHE A 10 -27.15 5.87 0.99
CA PHE A 10 -26.47 4.61 0.64
C PHE A 10 -24.99 4.81 0.25
N ILE A 11 -24.66 6.00 -0.29
CA ILE A 11 -23.30 6.39 -0.69
C ILE A 11 -22.51 6.96 0.52
N VAL A 12 -23.20 7.59 1.48
CA VAL A 12 -22.58 8.28 2.62
C VAL A 12 -22.67 7.50 3.95
N ALA A 13 -23.69 6.67 4.20
CA ALA A 13 -23.83 5.95 5.48
C ALA A 13 -22.85 4.76 5.66
N ARG A 14 -22.17 4.32 4.58
CA ARG A 14 -21.05 3.36 4.67
C ARG A 14 -19.68 4.03 4.85
N GLY A 15 -19.63 5.35 4.90
CA GLY A 15 -18.43 6.19 5.00
C GLY A 15 -17.60 6.09 6.30
N LYS A 16 -17.69 4.95 7.02
CA LYS A 16 -16.91 4.62 8.21
C LYS A 16 -16.17 3.28 8.09
N SER A 17 -16.20 2.60 6.95
CA SER A 17 -15.49 1.32 6.81
C SER A 17 -14.00 1.58 6.59
N ALA A 18 -13.16 0.86 7.34
CA ALA A 18 -11.71 0.83 7.19
C ALA A 18 -11.27 0.69 5.71
N GLU A 19 -12.11 0.10 4.86
CA GLU A 19 -11.93 -0.02 3.41
C GLU A 19 -11.73 1.34 2.70
N LEU A 20 -12.54 2.35 3.00
CA LEU A 20 -12.41 3.68 2.38
C LEU A 20 -11.16 4.41 2.87
N PHE A 21 -10.79 4.18 4.13
CA PHE A 21 -9.58 4.74 4.71
C PHE A 21 -8.32 4.12 4.07
N MET A 22 -8.29 2.79 3.97
CA MET A 22 -7.27 2.03 3.26
C MET A 22 -7.14 2.43 1.79
N LEU A 23 -8.27 2.62 1.09
CA LEU A 23 -8.26 3.09 -0.30
C LEU A 23 -7.58 4.46 -0.42
N ASN A 24 -7.86 5.40 0.50
CA ASN A 24 -7.20 6.69 0.52
C ASN A 24 -5.69 6.58 0.80
N ILE A 25 -5.28 5.72 1.74
CA ILE A 25 -3.86 5.46 2.02
C ILE A 25 -3.14 4.95 0.77
N LEU A 26 -3.73 3.96 0.08
CA LEU A 26 -3.18 3.41 -1.15
C LEU A 26 -3.14 4.46 -2.26
N LEU A 27 -4.21 5.24 -2.43
CA LEU A 27 -4.27 6.31 -3.43
C LEU A 27 -3.19 7.37 -3.19
N VAL A 28 -2.98 7.80 -1.95
CA VAL A 28 -1.91 8.74 -1.59
C VAL A 28 -0.53 8.14 -1.83
N THR A 29 -0.34 6.88 -1.45
CA THR A 29 0.95 6.17 -1.61
C THR A 29 1.32 6.00 -3.07
N LEU A 30 0.38 5.52 -3.89
CA LEU A 30 0.56 5.35 -5.33
C LEU A 30 0.66 6.71 -6.05
N GLY A 31 -0.12 7.70 -5.63
CA GLY A 31 -0.06 9.05 -6.16
C GLY A 31 1.31 9.69 -5.94
N LEU A 32 1.86 9.58 -4.73
CA LEU A 32 3.20 10.09 -4.43
C LEU A 32 4.30 9.30 -5.15
N ALA A 33 4.21 7.97 -5.21
CA ALA A 33 5.13 7.14 -6.01
C ALA A 33 5.15 7.60 -7.48
N TRP A 34 3.98 7.76 -8.08
CA TRP A 34 3.86 8.20 -9.47
C TRP A 34 4.37 9.63 -9.69
N LEU A 35 4.08 10.56 -8.77
CA LEU A 35 4.62 11.92 -8.82
C LEU A 35 6.15 11.93 -8.74
N THR A 36 6.76 11.09 -7.90
CA THR A 36 8.22 10.99 -7.84
C THR A 36 8.83 10.38 -9.09
N GLU A 37 8.15 9.41 -9.71
CA GLU A 37 8.55 8.86 -11.00
C GLU A 37 8.53 9.92 -12.11
N LEU A 38 7.50 10.77 -12.15
CA LEU A 38 7.42 11.90 -13.08
C LEU A 38 8.56 12.92 -12.87
N ALA A 39 9.08 13.02 -11.65
CA ALA A 39 10.24 13.85 -11.33
C ALA A 39 11.59 13.16 -11.65
N GLY A 40 11.58 11.93 -12.21
CA GLY A 40 12.77 11.15 -12.52
C GLY A 40 13.37 10.40 -11.32
N LEU A 41 12.65 10.32 -10.21
CA LEU A 41 13.05 9.59 -9.00
C LEU A 41 12.43 8.18 -9.00
N SER A 42 12.87 7.32 -8.09
CA SER A 42 12.33 5.95 -8.00
C SER A 42 10.93 5.94 -7.38
N LEU A 43 10.07 5.03 -7.86
CA LEU A 43 8.75 4.75 -7.27
C LEU A 43 8.84 4.41 -5.77
N ALA A 44 9.91 3.69 -5.37
CA ALA A 44 10.16 3.32 -4.00
C ALA A 44 10.36 4.54 -3.09
N LEU A 45 11.00 5.61 -3.59
CA LEU A 45 11.19 6.84 -2.84
C LEU A 45 9.84 7.53 -2.57
N GLY A 46 8.96 7.67 -3.56
CA GLY A 46 7.65 8.30 -3.35
C GLY A 46 6.73 7.50 -2.43
N ALA A 47 6.75 6.16 -2.53
CA ALA A 47 6.06 5.30 -1.58
C ALA A 47 6.61 5.44 -0.14
N PHE A 48 7.93 5.56 0.00
CA PHE A 48 8.58 5.80 1.31
C PHE A 48 8.20 7.16 1.90
N VAL A 49 8.22 8.22 1.08
CA VAL A 49 7.78 9.56 1.50
C VAL A 49 6.31 9.57 1.92
N ALA A 50 5.44 8.88 1.18
CA ALA A 50 4.04 8.72 1.58
C ALA A 50 3.91 8.08 2.96
N GLY A 51 4.66 6.99 3.21
CA GLY A 51 4.72 6.32 4.50
C GLY A 51 5.22 7.24 5.63
N MET A 52 6.27 8.02 5.39
CA MET A 52 6.78 9.01 6.36
C MET A 52 5.70 10.05 6.72
N LEU A 53 5.05 10.63 5.72
CA LEU A 53 3.97 11.61 5.94
C LEU A 53 2.81 10.99 6.73
N ILE A 54 2.43 9.75 6.44
CA ILE A 54 1.36 9.06 7.17
C ILE A 54 1.80 8.75 8.61
N SER A 55 3.06 8.42 8.84
CA SER A 55 3.61 8.10 10.16
C SER A 55 3.56 9.27 11.16
N GLU A 56 3.56 10.50 10.66
CA GLU A 56 3.41 11.73 11.45
C GLU A 56 1.95 12.04 11.81
N THR A 57 0.99 11.36 11.19
CA THR A 57 -0.44 11.57 11.46
C THR A 57 -0.90 10.83 12.72
N GLN A 58 -1.95 11.36 13.36
CA GLN A 58 -2.65 10.69 14.47
C GLN A 58 -3.25 9.32 14.09
N TYR A 59 -3.42 9.05 12.80
CA TYR A 59 -3.99 7.81 12.29
C TYR A 59 -2.94 6.73 12.02
N ARG A 60 -1.65 6.97 12.30
CA ARG A 60 -0.56 6.03 12.02
C ARG A 60 -0.81 4.61 12.53
N HIS A 61 -1.39 4.45 13.72
CA HIS A 61 -1.65 3.13 14.31
C HIS A 61 -2.79 2.41 13.60
N HIS A 62 -3.86 3.15 13.23
CA HIS A 62 -4.94 2.60 12.42
C HIS A 62 -4.44 2.18 11.04
N VAL A 63 -3.60 3.02 10.41
CA VAL A 63 -2.96 2.69 9.13
C VAL A 63 -2.14 1.41 9.28
N GLU A 64 -1.29 1.33 10.31
CA GLU A 64 -0.42 0.17 10.54
C GLU A 64 -1.22 -1.14 10.69
N GLU A 65 -2.30 -1.12 11.45
CA GLU A 65 -3.22 -2.26 11.60
C GLU A 65 -3.87 -2.65 10.26
N ASP A 66 -4.36 -1.67 9.51
CA ASP A 66 -5.05 -1.90 8.24
C ASP A 66 -4.11 -2.37 7.11
N ILE A 67 -2.87 -1.89 7.06
CA ILE A 67 -1.90 -2.27 6.01
C ILE A 67 -1.17 -3.58 6.32
N LYS A 68 -1.12 -4.01 7.58
CA LYS A 68 -0.36 -5.19 8.02
C LYS A 68 -0.65 -6.45 7.19
N PRO A 69 -1.91 -6.81 6.88
CA PRO A 69 -2.21 -7.96 6.05
C PRO A 69 -1.61 -7.86 4.64
N PHE A 70 -1.62 -6.66 4.04
CA PHE A 70 -1.04 -6.43 2.71
C PHE A 70 0.46 -6.55 2.74
N ARG A 71 1.10 -5.96 3.75
CA ARG A 71 2.55 -6.10 3.95
C ARG A 71 2.94 -7.57 4.02
N ASP A 72 2.23 -8.36 4.81
CA ASP A 72 2.56 -9.78 4.99
C ASP A 72 2.37 -10.59 3.70
N VAL A 73 1.29 -10.34 2.95
CA VAL A 73 1.07 -10.97 1.63
C VAL A 73 2.14 -10.55 0.60
N LEU A 74 2.44 -9.25 0.51
CA LEU A 74 3.43 -8.73 -0.42
C LEU A 74 4.84 -9.21 -0.07
N MET A 75 5.18 -9.32 1.21
CA MET A 75 6.44 -9.93 1.63
C MET A 75 6.51 -11.40 1.23
N GLY A 76 5.45 -12.18 1.41
CA GLY A 76 5.39 -13.56 0.94
C GLY A 76 5.62 -13.65 -0.57
N LEU A 77 4.92 -12.82 -1.36
CA LEU A 77 5.08 -12.77 -2.81
C LEU A 77 6.50 -12.33 -3.23
N PHE A 78 7.07 -11.34 -2.54
CA PHE A 78 8.44 -10.89 -2.77
C PHE A 78 9.44 -12.02 -2.57
N PHE A 79 9.37 -12.74 -1.44
CA PHE A 79 10.28 -13.84 -1.17
C PHE A 79 10.10 -15.01 -2.13
N ILE A 80 8.87 -15.33 -2.52
CA ILE A 80 8.62 -16.35 -3.55
C ILE A 80 9.25 -15.93 -4.88
N THR A 81 9.03 -14.68 -5.30
CA THR A 81 9.53 -14.18 -6.59
C THR A 81 11.04 -14.14 -6.63
N ILE A 82 11.69 -13.52 -5.62
CA ILE A 82 13.14 -13.46 -5.52
C ILE A 82 13.74 -14.86 -5.35
N GLY A 83 13.09 -15.73 -4.58
CA GLY A 83 13.50 -17.13 -4.41
C GLY A 83 13.46 -17.92 -5.72
N MET A 84 12.47 -17.69 -6.59
CA MET A 84 12.42 -18.31 -7.92
C MET A 84 13.45 -17.75 -8.90
N LEU A 85 13.85 -16.48 -8.74
CA LEU A 85 14.91 -15.87 -9.54
C LEU A 85 16.31 -16.30 -9.07
N LEU A 86 16.42 -16.93 -7.90
CA LEU A 86 17.68 -17.41 -7.35
C LEU A 86 18.12 -18.70 -8.06
N ASP A 87 19.31 -18.66 -8.65
CA ASP A 87 19.95 -19.83 -9.25
C ASP A 87 20.58 -20.70 -8.15
N ALA A 88 19.83 -21.70 -7.67
CA ALA A 88 20.26 -22.56 -6.58
C ALA A 88 21.57 -23.32 -6.89
N PRO A 89 21.77 -23.90 -8.09
CA PRO A 89 23.07 -24.46 -8.49
C PRO A 89 24.24 -23.47 -8.40
N LEU A 90 24.08 -22.25 -8.90
CA LEU A 90 25.13 -21.22 -8.85
C LEU A 90 25.48 -20.84 -7.40
N VAL A 91 24.47 -20.73 -6.53
CA VAL A 91 24.66 -20.40 -5.12
C VAL A 91 25.35 -21.54 -4.37
N LEU A 92 24.99 -22.79 -4.63
CA LEU A 92 25.66 -23.96 -4.03
C LEU A 92 27.11 -24.12 -4.50
N ALA A 93 27.40 -23.79 -5.75
CA ALA A 93 28.76 -23.87 -6.31
C ALA A 93 29.72 -22.81 -5.76
N ASN A 94 29.20 -21.66 -5.31
CA ASN A 94 29.97 -20.56 -4.72
C ASN A 94 29.80 -20.47 -3.19
N ALA A 95 29.16 -21.47 -2.57
CA ALA A 95 29.06 -21.54 -1.12
C ALA A 95 30.45 -21.86 -0.54
N PRO A 96 30.90 -21.13 0.51
CA PRO A 96 32.20 -21.36 1.15
C PRO A 96 32.29 -22.71 1.86
#